data_AF-A0A6I7Q9B5-F1
#
_entry.id   AF-A0A6I7Q9B5-F1
#
_cell.length_a   1.000
_cell.length_b   1.000
_cell.length_c   1.000
_cell.angle_alpha   90.00
_cell.angle_beta   90.00
_cell.angle_gamma   90.00
#
_symmetry.space_group_name_H-M   'P 1'
#
loop_
_entity.id
_entity.type
_entity.pdbx_description
1 polymer ?
#
loop_
_entity_poly.entity_id
_entity_poly.type
_entity_poly.pdbx_seq_one_letter_code
_entity_poly.pdbx_strand_id
1 'polypeptide(L)'
;MIRNLFVRRYKMWLILLFMGAFALETQAQEQSEKRVSLTFNYGVTYGLANGGTFGPLAGDFNVASFRQPVYGGSFQYAFTPAWSINTGLQFGEFTNQFADDPPFQNDYFNVTVKGVTNLNNLFNLSGGATRFVNPYFSFGLGMMRSQIVTDDLDSEDLSLMATGGAGLMFYLFRGADLFVQYDYHVVGSDLLDGVSGDGGTDKFAALNAGIRVNFGPSGTKHVSWPPSRERREREPAPRPEVPEPEPDPELEPEVEPEPEPDVILDESTRRQLAAFEMFRQSPLMTSNRLIEEARERAEIRRQQRVEEERRLAEMRAEEQRRAEAEAARVITDEPAPGHYIQVFSFRSRTYADQLRDDLIELLNDHFDDASQRVVIHRYEDYHRVLVGPYSRFSQARNAQQEILSQYEEAFIITYPRRYQEE
;
A
#
# COMPACT_ATOMS: atom_id res chain seq x y z
N MET A 1 -41.05 -4.26 -14.45
CA MET A 1 -40.94 -4.07 -15.91
C MET A 1 -40.18 -2.79 -16.31
N ILE A 2 -40.31 -1.68 -15.57
CA ILE A 2 -39.61 -0.39 -15.85
C ILE A 2 -38.08 -0.48 -15.66
N ARG A 3 -37.60 -1.30 -14.71
CA ARG A 3 -36.16 -1.52 -14.41
C ARG A 3 -35.33 -2.04 -15.60
N ASN A 4 -35.93 -2.83 -16.50
CA ASN A 4 -35.23 -3.37 -17.69
C ASN A 4 -35.08 -2.38 -18.85
N LEU A 5 -35.90 -1.31 -18.89
CA LEU A 5 -35.84 -0.30 -19.94
C LEU A 5 -34.72 0.73 -19.68
N PHE A 6 -34.43 1.01 -18.42
CA PHE A 6 -33.38 1.96 -18.03
C PHE A 6 -31.97 1.42 -18.32
N VAL A 7 -31.71 0.14 -18.01
CA VAL A 7 -30.43 -0.53 -18.27
C VAL A 7 -30.13 -0.63 -19.78
N ARG A 8 -31.16 -0.82 -20.63
CA ARG A 8 -30.98 -0.89 -22.09
C ARG A 8 -30.60 0.46 -22.71
N ARG A 9 -31.13 1.58 -22.20
CA ARG A 9 -30.81 2.92 -22.74
C ARG A 9 -29.38 3.34 -22.42
N TYR A 10 -28.88 3.04 -21.22
CA TYR A 10 -27.49 3.37 -20.84
C TYR A 10 -26.45 2.59 -21.66
N LYS A 11 -26.70 1.30 -21.95
CA LYS A 11 -25.80 0.49 -22.79
C LYS A 11 -25.58 1.10 -24.18
N MET A 12 -26.63 1.67 -24.77
CA MET A 12 -26.54 2.28 -26.11
C MET A 12 -25.76 3.60 -26.10
N TRP A 13 -25.93 4.44 -25.08
CA TRP A 13 -25.14 5.67 -24.92
C TRP A 13 -23.68 5.37 -24.63
N LEU A 14 -23.38 4.33 -23.84
CA LEU A 14 -22.01 3.90 -23.55
C LEU A 14 -21.30 3.40 -24.82
N ILE A 15 -22.00 2.65 -25.68
CA ILE A 15 -21.50 2.22 -26.99
C ILE A 15 -21.25 3.42 -27.91
N LEU A 16 -22.15 4.42 -27.93
CA LEU A 16 -21.97 5.64 -28.73
C LEU A 16 -20.82 6.52 -28.23
N LEU A 17 -20.65 6.64 -26.93
CA LEU A 17 -19.53 7.38 -26.31
C LEU A 17 -18.21 6.65 -26.56
N PHE A 18 -18.22 5.30 -26.54
CA PHE A 18 -17.10 4.47 -26.95
C PHE A 18 -16.76 4.69 -28.43
N MET A 19 -17.76 4.73 -29.33
CA MET A 19 -17.54 5.01 -30.75
C MET A 19 -17.02 6.44 -31.02
N GLY A 20 -17.47 7.44 -30.25
CA GLY A 20 -16.99 8.83 -30.36
C GLY A 20 -15.52 9.00 -29.97
N ALA A 21 -15.00 8.18 -29.05
CA ALA A 21 -13.59 8.20 -28.65
C ALA A 21 -12.63 7.70 -29.76
N PHE A 22 -13.12 6.97 -30.77
CA PHE A 22 -12.30 6.52 -31.90
C PHE A 22 -12.09 7.59 -32.99
N ALA A 23 -12.76 8.75 -32.91
CA ALA A 23 -12.63 9.80 -33.92
C ALA A 23 -11.36 10.68 -33.77
N LEU A 24 -10.43 10.34 -32.87
CA LEU A 24 -9.18 11.08 -32.63
C LEU A 24 -8.02 10.72 -33.59
N GLU A 25 -8.30 10.05 -34.72
CA GLU A 25 -7.27 9.41 -35.55
C GLU A 25 -6.40 10.32 -36.43
N THR A 26 -6.62 11.64 -36.50
CA THR A 26 -5.93 12.44 -37.54
C THR A 26 -4.59 13.06 -37.14
N GLN A 27 -4.19 13.06 -35.86
CA GLN A 27 -2.86 13.56 -35.44
C GLN A 27 -1.93 12.49 -34.82
N ALA A 28 -2.42 11.27 -34.58
CA ALA A 28 -1.60 10.18 -34.04
C ALA A 28 -0.83 9.38 -35.13
N GLN A 29 -1.11 9.61 -36.41
CA GLN A 29 -0.58 8.79 -37.51
C GLN A 29 0.89 9.07 -37.89
N GLU A 30 1.47 10.19 -37.48
CA GLU A 30 2.87 10.50 -37.80
C GLU A 30 3.87 9.92 -36.78
N GLN A 31 3.37 9.46 -35.62
CA GLN A 31 4.21 8.82 -34.61
C GLN A 31 4.27 7.30 -34.83
N SER A 32 5.48 6.75 -34.95
CA SER A 32 5.73 5.33 -35.22
C SER A 32 5.38 4.38 -34.05
N GLU A 33 4.96 4.91 -32.91
CA GLU A 33 4.84 4.17 -31.65
C GLU A 33 3.39 3.91 -31.24
N LYS A 34 3.14 2.77 -30.59
CA LYS A 34 1.83 2.46 -30.01
C LYS A 34 1.64 3.20 -28.68
N ARG A 35 0.60 4.04 -28.60
CA ARG A 35 0.31 4.89 -27.42
C ARG A 35 -1.04 4.63 -26.79
N VAL A 36 -1.95 4.00 -27.53
CA VAL A 36 -3.30 3.71 -27.09
C VAL A 36 -3.39 2.25 -26.68
N SER A 37 -4.00 1.98 -25.55
CA SER A 37 -4.28 0.61 -25.11
C SER A 37 -5.63 0.47 -24.42
N LEU A 38 -6.21 -0.72 -24.56
CA LEU A 38 -7.38 -1.15 -23.81
C LEU A 38 -6.99 -2.26 -22.85
N THR A 39 -7.42 -2.21 -21.61
CA THR A 39 -7.21 -3.28 -20.64
C THR A 39 -8.53 -3.98 -20.31
N PHE A 40 -8.41 -5.27 -20.02
CA PHE A 40 -9.47 -6.09 -19.46
C PHE A 40 -8.89 -6.82 -18.26
N ASN A 41 -9.54 -6.74 -17.11
CA ASN A 41 -9.04 -7.33 -15.87
C ASN A 41 -10.12 -8.05 -15.08
N TYR A 42 -9.62 -9.02 -14.32
CA TYR A 42 -10.33 -9.74 -13.28
C TYR A 42 -9.46 -9.72 -12.03
N GLY A 43 -10.08 -9.59 -10.87
CA GLY A 43 -9.37 -9.51 -9.62
C GLY A 43 -10.22 -9.92 -8.44
N VAL A 44 -9.65 -9.67 -7.27
CA VAL A 44 -10.32 -9.84 -5.99
C VAL A 44 -10.13 -8.61 -5.12
N THR A 45 -11.15 -8.21 -4.38
CA THR A 45 -11.09 -7.11 -3.41
C THR A 45 -10.76 -7.63 -2.01
N TYR A 46 -10.26 -6.73 -1.17
CA TYR A 46 -9.96 -6.93 0.22
C TYR A 46 -10.48 -5.72 1.00
N GLY A 47 -11.47 -5.92 1.87
CA GLY A 47 -11.90 -4.97 2.88
C GLY A 47 -11.95 -5.70 4.22
N LEU A 48 -10.91 -5.56 5.05
CA LEU A 48 -10.87 -6.19 6.36
C LEU A 48 -11.43 -5.26 7.44
N ALA A 49 -12.11 -5.86 8.41
CA ALA A 49 -12.47 -5.18 9.63
C ALA A 49 -11.23 -4.94 10.51
N ASN A 50 -11.04 -3.69 10.96
CA ASN A 50 -9.94 -3.29 11.85
C ASN A 50 -8.53 -3.64 11.32
N GLY A 51 -8.32 -3.64 10.00
CA GLY A 51 -7.03 -3.87 9.35
C GLY A 51 -6.48 -5.32 9.37
N GLY A 52 -6.94 -6.18 10.28
CA GLY A 52 -6.54 -7.61 10.34
C GLY A 52 -5.02 -7.87 10.30
N THR A 53 -4.62 -9.09 9.91
CA THR A 53 -3.20 -9.52 9.83
C THR A 53 -2.39 -8.79 8.75
N PHE A 54 -3.05 -8.30 7.70
CA PHE A 54 -2.41 -7.57 6.60
C PHE A 54 -2.28 -6.06 6.88
N GLY A 55 -2.77 -5.61 8.04
CA GLY A 55 -2.73 -4.23 8.46
C GLY A 55 -3.53 -3.29 7.53
N PRO A 56 -3.25 -1.98 7.56
CA PRO A 56 -4.02 -0.97 6.83
C PRO A 56 -3.98 -1.13 5.31
N LEU A 57 -3.16 -2.03 4.77
CA LEU A 57 -3.09 -2.29 3.34
C LEU A 57 -4.34 -3.02 2.85
N ALA A 58 -4.93 -3.92 3.64
CA ALA A 58 -6.08 -4.71 3.23
C ALA A 58 -7.44 -3.98 3.34
N GLY A 59 -7.41 -2.67 3.57
CA GLY A 59 -8.61 -1.86 3.75
C GLY A 59 -9.01 -1.69 5.21
N ASP A 60 -10.14 -1.02 5.37
CA ASP A 60 -10.70 -0.56 6.64
C ASP A 60 -12.21 -0.45 6.43
N PHE A 61 -12.91 -1.58 6.61
CA PHE A 61 -14.37 -1.66 6.67
C PHE A 61 -14.77 -1.87 8.13
N ASN A 62 -16.00 -1.54 8.52
CA ASN A 62 -16.61 -2.00 9.77
C ASN A 62 -17.01 -3.47 9.67
N VAL A 63 -17.58 -3.89 8.53
CA VAL A 63 -17.94 -5.29 8.25
C VAL A 63 -17.05 -5.86 7.15
N ALA A 64 -16.31 -6.90 7.49
CA ALA A 64 -15.30 -7.46 6.59
C ALA A 64 -15.93 -8.07 5.33
N SER A 65 -15.38 -7.68 4.17
CA SER A 65 -15.73 -8.19 2.85
C SER A 65 -14.45 -8.60 2.11
N PHE A 66 -14.16 -9.89 2.08
CA PHE A 66 -12.84 -10.39 1.70
C PHE A 66 -12.89 -11.28 0.45
N ARG A 67 -11.98 -11.05 -0.51
CA ARG A 67 -11.88 -11.83 -1.75
C ARG A 67 -13.14 -11.80 -2.62
N GLN A 68 -13.83 -10.67 -2.67
CA GLN A 68 -14.97 -10.55 -3.59
C GLN A 68 -14.46 -10.35 -5.02
N PRO A 69 -15.08 -11.00 -6.02
CA PRO A 69 -14.65 -10.89 -7.40
C PRO A 69 -14.88 -9.47 -7.91
N VAL A 70 -13.91 -8.98 -8.68
CA VAL A 70 -14.01 -7.69 -9.34
C VAL A 70 -13.62 -7.79 -10.81
N TYR A 71 -14.33 -7.04 -11.64
CA TYR A 71 -14.12 -7.00 -13.08
C TYR A 71 -13.93 -5.56 -13.51
N GLY A 72 -13.09 -5.37 -14.51
CA GLY A 72 -12.84 -4.02 -14.99
C GLY A 72 -12.21 -3.99 -16.36
N GLY A 73 -12.10 -2.77 -16.85
CA GLY A 73 -11.36 -2.45 -18.05
C GLY A 73 -10.97 -0.99 -18.04
N SER A 74 -10.00 -0.63 -18.86
CA SER A 74 -9.54 0.74 -18.93
C SER A 74 -9.13 1.12 -20.34
N PHE A 75 -9.24 2.41 -20.62
CA PHE A 75 -8.59 3.05 -21.76
C PHE A 75 -7.35 3.77 -21.27
N GLN A 76 -6.22 3.60 -21.95
CA GLN A 76 -4.97 4.25 -21.58
C GLN A 76 -4.32 4.92 -22.78
N TYR A 77 -3.81 6.13 -22.54
CA TYR A 77 -3.04 6.91 -23.51
C TYR A 77 -1.68 7.30 -22.93
N ALA A 78 -0.60 6.97 -23.64
CA ALA A 78 0.77 7.26 -23.24
C ALA A 78 1.33 8.51 -23.94
N PHE A 79 1.55 9.57 -23.15
CA PHE A 79 2.14 10.83 -23.63
C PHE A 79 3.65 10.71 -23.82
N THR A 80 4.31 9.97 -22.93
CA THR A 80 5.75 9.70 -22.98
C THR A 80 6.03 8.23 -22.65
N PRO A 81 7.25 7.71 -22.90
CA PRO A 81 7.61 6.38 -22.44
C PRO A 81 7.44 6.18 -20.93
N ALA A 82 7.66 7.23 -20.14
CA ALA A 82 7.55 7.16 -18.68
C ALA A 82 6.12 7.41 -18.16
N TRP A 83 5.30 8.20 -18.85
CA TRP A 83 4.02 8.69 -18.33
C TRP A 83 2.83 8.42 -19.24
N SER A 84 1.73 7.96 -18.64
CA SER A 84 0.45 7.76 -19.32
C SER A 84 -0.72 8.14 -18.43
N ILE A 85 -1.87 8.43 -19.03
CA ILE A 85 -3.16 8.56 -18.36
C ILE A 85 -4.00 7.32 -18.63
N ASN A 86 -4.73 6.86 -17.62
CA ASN A 86 -5.58 5.69 -17.67
C ASN A 86 -6.97 6.04 -17.13
N THR A 87 -8.01 5.84 -17.92
CA THR A 87 -9.40 5.96 -17.52
C THR A 87 -9.98 4.55 -17.33
N GLY A 88 -10.24 4.17 -16.09
CA GLY A 88 -10.70 2.83 -15.71
C GLY A 88 -12.16 2.79 -15.31
N LEU A 89 -12.81 1.68 -15.65
CA LEU A 89 -14.13 1.28 -15.16
C LEU A 89 -13.98 -0.02 -14.39
N GLN A 90 -14.60 -0.11 -13.23
CA GLN A 90 -14.57 -1.31 -12.40
C GLN A 90 -15.94 -1.54 -11.78
N PHE A 91 -16.36 -2.79 -11.70
CA PHE A 91 -17.60 -3.19 -11.06
C PHE A 91 -17.38 -4.47 -10.27
N GLY A 92 -18.09 -4.59 -9.16
CA GLY A 92 -17.99 -5.71 -8.25
C GLY A 92 -19.09 -5.62 -7.21
N GLU A 93 -18.99 -6.51 -6.23
CA GLU A 93 -19.96 -6.65 -5.16
C GLU A 93 -19.21 -6.79 -3.84
N PHE A 94 -19.68 -6.13 -2.79
CA PHE A 94 -19.28 -6.42 -1.43
C PHE A 94 -20.40 -7.15 -0.73
N THR A 95 -20.07 -8.28 -0.11
CA THR A 95 -20.97 -9.02 0.77
C THR A 95 -20.31 -9.28 2.10
N ASN A 96 -21.12 -9.34 3.15
CA ASN A 96 -20.69 -9.83 4.45
C ASN A 96 -20.36 -11.33 4.38
N GLN A 97 -19.27 -11.74 5.02
CA GLN A 97 -18.82 -13.13 5.09
C GLN A 97 -19.01 -13.81 6.45
N PHE A 98 -19.30 -13.04 7.49
CA PHE A 98 -19.39 -13.55 8.86
C PHE A 98 -20.85 -13.69 9.27
N ALA A 99 -21.20 -14.85 9.83
CA ALA A 99 -22.57 -15.15 10.23
C ALA A 99 -23.06 -14.30 11.41
N ASP A 100 -22.13 -13.74 12.18
CA ASP A 100 -22.43 -12.92 13.36
C ASP A 100 -22.62 -11.43 13.03
N ASP A 101 -22.22 -11.00 11.83
CA ASP A 101 -22.37 -9.61 11.38
C ASP A 101 -23.69 -9.43 10.59
N PRO A 102 -24.28 -8.23 10.56
CA PRO A 102 -25.51 -7.97 9.79
C PRO A 102 -25.31 -8.28 8.29
N PRO A 103 -26.24 -9.00 7.63
CA PRO A 103 -26.12 -9.27 6.21
C PRO A 103 -26.23 -7.97 5.40
N PHE A 104 -25.29 -7.76 4.50
CA PHE A 104 -25.37 -6.70 3.51
C PHE A 104 -24.90 -7.20 2.15
N GLN A 105 -25.45 -6.58 1.11
CA GLN A 105 -25.02 -6.72 -0.27
C GLN A 105 -24.86 -5.32 -0.86
N ASN A 106 -23.68 -5.02 -1.41
CA ASN A 106 -23.39 -3.75 -2.03
C ASN A 106 -22.82 -3.94 -3.43
N ASP A 107 -23.63 -3.63 -4.44
CA ASP A 107 -23.19 -3.56 -5.83
C ASP A 107 -22.51 -2.22 -6.08
N TYR A 108 -21.24 -2.23 -6.50
CA TYR A 108 -20.53 -0.99 -6.83
C TYR A 108 -20.10 -0.92 -8.28
N PHE A 109 -20.04 0.32 -8.76
CA PHE A 109 -19.51 0.71 -10.06
C PHE A 109 -18.64 1.94 -9.87
N ASN A 110 -17.37 1.88 -10.25
CA ASN A 110 -16.47 3.02 -10.16
C ASN A 110 -15.91 3.41 -11.53
N VAL A 111 -15.64 4.71 -11.65
CA VAL A 111 -14.95 5.34 -12.78
C VAL A 111 -13.74 6.06 -12.21
N THR A 112 -12.55 5.78 -12.76
CA THR A 112 -11.30 6.35 -12.27
C THR A 112 -10.50 6.99 -13.40
N VAL A 113 -9.75 8.03 -13.08
CA VAL A 113 -8.72 8.63 -13.93
C VAL A 113 -7.41 8.60 -13.15
N LYS A 114 -6.45 7.82 -13.65
CA LYS A 114 -5.15 7.57 -13.01
C LYS A 114 -4.01 8.05 -13.90
N GLY A 115 -3.03 8.72 -13.31
CA GLY A 115 -1.69 8.83 -13.89
C GLY A 115 -0.92 7.53 -13.65
N VAL A 116 -0.19 7.06 -14.66
CA VAL A 116 0.61 5.83 -14.60
C VAL A 116 2.06 6.13 -14.96
N THR A 117 2.98 5.75 -14.08
CA THR A 117 4.42 5.97 -14.20
C THR A 117 5.16 4.66 -14.41
N ASN A 118 5.76 4.48 -15.59
CA ASN A 118 6.51 3.28 -15.97
C ASN A 118 7.97 3.41 -15.52
N LEU A 119 8.39 2.58 -14.57
CA LEU A 119 9.68 2.75 -13.88
C LEU A 119 10.88 2.42 -14.77
N ASN A 120 10.74 1.48 -15.71
CA ASN A 120 11.83 1.17 -16.63
C ASN A 120 12.27 2.40 -17.44
N ASN A 121 11.31 3.20 -17.92
CA ASN A 121 11.60 4.41 -18.68
C ASN A 121 11.91 5.60 -17.78
N LEU A 122 11.32 5.69 -16.58
CA LEU A 122 11.64 6.76 -15.64
C LEU A 122 13.11 6.70 -15.19
N PHE A 123 13.62 5.51 -14.92
CA PHE A 123 14.98 5.28 -14.41
C PHE A 123 15.95 4.76 -15.48
N ASN A 124 15.56 4.77 -16.76
CA ASN A 124 16.37 4.28 -17.89
C ASN A 124 16.94 2.85 -17.68
N LEU A 125 16.15 1.96 -17.08
CA LEU A 125 16.57 0.60 -16.77
C LEU A 125 16.63 -0.25 -18.04
N SER A 126 17.84 -0.58 -18.49
CA SER A 126 18.08 -1.27 -19.77
C SER A 126 18.57 -2.73 -19.63
N GLY A 127 18.29 -3.37 -18.49
CA GLY A 127 18.69 -4.74 -18.17
C GLY A 127 18.00 -5.84 -19.00
N GLY A 128 18.45 -7.08 -18.84
CA GLY A 128 17.84 -8.23 -19.51
C GLY A 128 16.37 -8.44 -19.11
N ALA A 129 16.07 -8.34 -17.82
CA ALA A 129 14.72 -8.52 -17.28
C ALA A 129 13.74 -7.40 -17.70
N THR A 130 14.22 -6.16 -17.90
CA THR A 130 13.38 -5.00 -18.22
C THR A 130 12.78 -5.06 -19.63
N ARG A 131 13.24 -6.02 -20.45
CA ARG A 131 12.66 -6.33 -21.77
C ARG A 131 11.34 -7.09 -21.67
N PHE A 132 11.10 -7.78 -20.55
CA PHE A 132 9.96 -8.66 -20.34
C PHE A 132 9.08 -8.21 -19.19
N VAL A 133 9.63 -7.47 -18.23
CA VAL A 133 8.90 -6.98 -17.06
C VAL A 133 9.04 -5.47 -16.96
N ASN A 134 7.93 -4.77 -16.77
CA ASN A 134 7.89 -3.32 -16.58
C ASN A 134 7.08 -2.97 -15.34
N PRO A 135 7.76 -2.66 -14.21
CA PRO A 135 7.08 -2.20 -13.01
C PRO A 135 6.54 -0.78 -13.21
N TYR A 136 5.38 -0.51 -12.62
CA TYR A 136 4.75 0.81 -12.67
C TYR A 136 4.03 1.14 -11.37
N PHE A 137 3.83 2.45 -11.15
CA PHE A 137 2.92 2.97 -10.14
C PHE A 137 1.77 3.71 -10.81
N SER A 138 0.64 3.77 -10.13
CA SER A 138 -0.52 4.54 -10.55
C SER A 138 -1.12 5.32 -9.40
N PHE A 139 -1.56 6.55 -9.65
CA PHE A 139 -2.32 7.34 -8.69
C PHE A 139 -3.41 8.12 -9.40
N GLY A 140 -4.58 8.25 -8.80
CA GLY A 140 -5.71 8.88 -9.44
C GLY A 140 -6.87 9.20 -8.53
N LEU A 141 -7.89 9.79 -9.14
CA LEU A 141 -9.15 10.11 -8.52
C LEU A 141 -10.27 9.45 -9.32
N GLY A 142 -11.44 9.31 -8.70
CA GLY A 142 -12.59 8.72 -9.33
C GLY A 142 -13.87 8.99 -8.58
N MET A 143 -14.93 8.38 -9.09
CA MET A 143 -16.24 8.34 -8.45
C MET A 143 -16.67 6.89 -8.33
N MET A 144 -17.31 6.56 -7.23
CA MET A 144 -17.90 5.26 -6.99
C MET A 144 -19.39 5.45 -6.75
N ARG A 145 -20.20 4.75 -7.53
CA ARG A 145 -21.61 4.52 -7.24
C ARG A 145 -21.73 3.21 -6.50
N SER A 146 -22.37 3.20 -5.36
CA SER A 146 -22.67 2.01 -4.56
C SER A 146 -24.17 1.87 -4.38
N GLN A 147 -24.67 0.64 -4.40
CA GLN A 147 -26.07 0.32 -4.12
C GLN A 147 -26.10 -0.75 -3.05
N ILE A 148 -26.45 -0.33 -1.84
CA ILE A 148 -26.44 -1.16 -0.64
C ILE A 148 -27.86 -1.63 -0.36
N VAL A 149 -27.99 -2.93 -0.17
CA VAL A 149 -29.21 -3.60 0.26
C VAL A 149 -28.91 -4.38 1.53
N THR A 150 -29.61 -4.01 2.60
CA THR A 150 -29.70 -4.72 3.87
C THR A 150 -31.17 -4.97 4.20
N ASP A 151 -31.47 -5.65 5.31
CA ASP A 151 -32.85 -5.86 5.74
C ASP A 151 -33.59 -4.54 6.06
N ASP A 152 -32.86 -3.51 6.52
CA ASP A 152 -33.42 -2.24 6.98
C ASP A 152 -33.09 -1.03 6.08
N LEU A 153 -32.16 -1.17 5.14
CA LEU A 153 -31.65 -0.10 4.29
C LEU A 153 -31.51 -0.55 2.83
N ASP A 154 -32.20 0.17 1.93
CA ASP A 154 -31.96 0.16 0.48
C ASP A 154 -31.54 1.58 0.09
N SER A 155 -30.24 1.76 -0.13
CA SER A 155 -29.63 3.07 -0.37
C SER A 155 -28.70 3.04 -1.57
N GLU A 156 -28.68 4.15 -2.30
CA GLU A 156 -27.73 4.40 -3.38
C GLU A 156 -26.86 5.58 -2.98
N ASP A 157 -25.55 5.41 -3.03
CA ASP A 157 -24.59 6.48 -2.74
C ASP A 157 -23.64 6.71 -3.93
N LEU A 158 -23.24 7.97 -4.09
CA LEU A 158 -22.27 8.41 -5.09
C LEU A 158 -21.15 9.17 -4.39
N SER A 159 -20.00 8.53 -4.28
CA SER A 159 -18.89 9.02 -3.47
C SER A 159 -17.68 9.35 -4.35
N LEU A 160 -16.91 10.36 -3.93
CA LEU A 160 -15.59 10.61 -4.50
C LEU A 160 -14.61 9.56 -3.98
N MET A 161 -13.65 9.17 -4.81
CA MET A 161 -12.63 8.17 -4.46
C MET A 161 -11.25 8.64 -4.86
N ALA A 162 -10.25 8.38 -4.01
CA ALA A 162 -8.85 8.41 -4.38
C ALA A 162 -8.31 6.98 -4.51
N THR A 163 -7.38 6.77 -5.43
CA THR A 163 -6.83 5.44 -5.70
C THR A 163 -5.33 5.52 -5.99
N GLY A 164 -4.57 4.62 -5.37
CA GLY A 164 -3.13 4.48 -5.55
C GLY A 164 -2.77 3.01 -5.71
N GLY A 165 -1.82 2.69 -6.58
CA GLY A 165 -1.51 1.31 -6.90
C GLY A 165 -0.10 1.11 -7.43
N ALA A 166 0.31 -0.15 -7.40
CA ALA A 166 1.58 -0.63 -7.94
C ALA A 166 1.33 -1.88 -8.76
N GLY A 167 2.05 -2.05 -9.86
CA GLY A 167 1.85 -3.20 -10.73
C GLY A 167 3.08 -3.60 -11.52
N LEU A 168 2.97 -4.77 -12.14
CA LEU A 168 3.94 -5.34 -13.07
C LEU A 168 3.23 -5.60 -14.39
N MET A 169 3.82 -5.14 -15.49
CA MET A 169 3.45 -5.57 -16.83
C MET A 169 4.44 -6.59 -17.35
N PHE A 170 3.94 -7.60 -18.04
CA PHE A 170 4.70 -8.65 -18.68
C PHE A 170 4.47 -8.60 -20.19
N TYR A 171 5.55 -8.45 -20.94
CA TYR A 171 5.48 -8.41 -22.39
C TYR A 171 5.12 -9.79 -22.93
N LEU A 172 3.99 -9.90 -23.65
CA LEU A 172 3.62 -11.14 -24.35
C LEU A 172 4.09 -11.07 -25.81
N PHE A 173 3.56 -10.09 -26.55
CA PHE A 173 3.91 -9.84 -27.94
C PHE A 173 3.60 -8.38 -28.30
N ARG A 174 3.93 -7.96 -29.53
CA ARG A 174 3.78 -6.56 -29.98
C ARG A 174 2.36 -5.99 -29.84
N GLY A 175 1.33 -6.83 -29.75
CA GLY A 175 -0.08 -6.41 -29.66
C GLY A 175 -0.68 -6.55 -28.27
N ALA A 176 -0.04 -7.24 -27.33
CA ALA A 176 -0.60 -7.44 -26.01
C ALA A 176 0.44 -7.63 -24.91
N ASP A 177 0.06 -7.20 -23.71
CA ASP A 177 0.80 -7.39 -22.46
C ASP A 177 -0.11 -8.06 -21.43
N LEU A 178 0.47 -8.85 -20.53
CA LEU A 178 -0.19 -9.31 -19.31
C LEU A 178 0.14 -8.31 -18.19
N PHE A 179 -0.74 -8.11 -17.22
CA PHE A 179 -0.41 -7.32 -16.05
C PHE A 179 -0.98 -7.89 -14.76
N VAL A 180 -0.34 -7.54 -13.66
CA VAL A 180 -0.81 -7.75 -12.28
C VAL A 180 -0.67 -6.43 -11.54
N GLN A 181 -1.73 -5.99 -10.87
CA GLN A 181 -1.81 -4.68 -10.22
C GLN A 181 -2.47 -4.81 -8.86
N TYR A 182 -1.84 -4.21 -7.86
CA TYR A 182 -2.44 -3.94 -6.56
C TYR A 182 -2.94 -2.50 -6.54
N ASP A 183 -4.22 -2.29 -6.26
CA ASP A 183 -4.84 -0.99 -6.08
C ASP A 183 -5.34 -0.84 -4.65
N TYR A 184 -5.11 0.32 -4.06
CA TYR A 184 -5.69 0.76 -2.80
C TYR A 184 -6.66 1.90 -3.09
N HIS A 185 -7.86 1.81 -2.52
CA HIS A 185 -8.97 2.71 -2.75
C HIS A 185 -9.37 3.35 -1.42
N VAL A 186 -9.51 4.67 -1.43
CA VAL A 186 -10.05 5.46 -0.32
C VAL A 186 -11.32 6.12 -0.83
N VAL A 187 -12.46 5.73 -0.28
CA VAL A 187 -13.77 6.21 -0.72
C VAL A 187 -14.28 7.20 0.32
N GLY A 188 -14.78 8.35 -0.13
CA GLY A 188 -15.30 9.40 0.73
C GLY A 188 -16.64 9.08 1.39
N SER A 189 -17.05 7.82 1.38
CA SER A 189 -18.28 7.31 1.98
C SER A 189 -17.93 6.22 2.98
N ASP A 190 -18.82 6.07 3.95
CA ASP A 190 -18.74 5.15 5.09
C ASP A 190 -19.92 4.18 5.03
N LEU A 191 -20.41 3.90 3.83
CA LEU A 191 -21.60 3.11 3.59
C LEU A 191 -21.30 1.86 2.77
N LEU A 192 -20.05 1.63 2.34
CA LEU A 192 -19.73 0.52 1.45
C LEU A 192 -19.98 -0.85 2.07
N ASP A 193 -19.96 -0.94 3.39
CA ASP A 193 -20.21 -2.16 4.15
C ASP A 193 -21.59 -2.18 4.85
N GLY A 194 -22.44 -1.20 4.54
CA GLY A 194 -23.79 -1.08 5.10
C GLY A 194 -23.87 -0.54 6.52
N VAL A 195 -22.75 -0.13 7.15
CA VAL A 195 -22.74 0.40 8.50
C VAL A 195 -22.17 1.81 8.50
N SER A 196 -23.01 2.83 8.70
CA SER A 196 -22.53 4.19 8.91
C SER A 196 -21.86 4.31 10.28
N GLY A 197 -20.54 4.48 10.32
CA GLY A 197 -19.77 4.83 11.50
C GLY A 197 -19.73 6.34 11.77
N ASP A 198 -19.09 6.73 12.89
CA ASP A 198 -18.94 8.12 13.32
C ASP A 198 -17.86 8.89 12.51
N GLY A 199 -17.96 8.83 11.18
CA GLY A 199 -17.17 9.64 10.25
C GLY A 199 -15.92 8.95 9.70
N GLY A 200 -16.00 7.65 9.46
CA GLY A 200 -14.99 6.90 8.73
C GLY A 200 -14.97 7.22 7.24
N THR A 201 -13.92 6.79 6.56
CA THR A 201 -13.90 6.66 5.10
C THR A 201 -13.58 5.22 4.82
N ASP A 202 -14.43 4.54 4.05
CA ASP A 202 -14.19 3.15 3.70
C ASP A 202 -12.96 3.03 2.82
N LYS A 203 -12.14 2.04 3.15
CA LYS A 203 -10.93 1.74 2.39
C LYS A 203 -10.96 0.27 2.00
N PHE A 204 -10.57 -0.01 0.77
CA PHE A 204 -10.40 -1.38 0.31
C PHE A 204 -9.24 -1.47 -0.66
N ALA A 205 -8.67 -2.66 -0.76
CA ALA A 205 -7.68 -2.98 -1.77
C ALA A 205 -8.27 -3.90 -2.84
N ALA A 206 -7.64 -3.95 -4.00
CA ALA A 206 -7.94 -4.88 -5.06
C ALA A 206 -6.65 -5.43 -5.66
N LEU A 207 -6.57 -6.74 -5.86
CA LEU A 207 -5.53 -7.39 -6.65
C LEU A 207 -6.12 -7.81 -7.99
N ASN A 208 -5.70 -7.13 -9.04
CA ASN A 208 -6.19 -7.29 -10.40
C ASN A 208 -5.12 -7.97 -11.27
N ALA A 209 -5.55 -8.87 -12.15
CA ALA A 209 -4.73 -9.40 -13.22
C ALA A 209 -5.50 -9.33 -14.54
N GLY A 210 -4.79 -9.14 -15.65
CA GLY A 210 -5.48 -8.91 -16.91
C GLY A 210 -4.59 -8.83 -18.14
N ILE A 211 -5.24 -8.59 -19.27
CA ILE A 211 -4.61 -8.42 -20.57
C ILE A 211 -4.78 -6.97 -21.00
N ARG A 212 -3.70 -6.38 -21.52
CA ARG A 212 -3.69 -5.08 -22.18
C ARG A 212 -3.48 -5.29 -23.66
N VAL A 213 -4.37 -4.77 -24.49
CA VAL A 213 -4.30 -4.77 -25.95
C VAL A 213 -3.78 -3.42 -26.43
N ASN A 214 -2.70 -3.42 -27.19
CA ASN A 214 -1.97 -2.22 -27.61
C ASN A 214 -2.25 -1.89 -29.09
N PHE A 215 -2.80 -0.70 -29.34
CA PHE A 215 -3.19 -0.21 -30.67
C PHE A 215 -2.14 0.75 -31.25
N GLY A 216 -2.01 0.73 -32.57
CA GLY A 216 -1.06 1.53 -33.35
C GLY A 216 -0.31 0.69 -34.39
N PRO A 217 0.78 1.23 -34.99
CA PRO A 217 1.47 0.61 -36.12
C PRO A 217 1.86 -0.85 -35.88
N SER A 218 1.66 -1.69 -36.90
CA SER A 218 2.10 -3.08 -36.83
C SER A 218 3.61 -3.15 -36.72
N GLY A 219 4.14 -4.03 -35.86
CA GLY A 219 5.58 -4.23 -35.73
C GLY A 219 6.24 -3.46 -34.58
N THR A 220 5.59 -2.45 -34.00
CA THR A 220 6.14 -1.69 -32.87
C THR A 220 5.59 -2.15 -31.52
N LYS A 221 6.36 -1.94 -30.45
CA LYS A 221 5.92 -2.18 -29.07
C LYS A 221 5.12 -0.97 -28.57
N HIS A 222 4.37 -1.16 -27.49
CA HIS A 222 3.83 -0.01 -26.75
C HIS A 222 4.97 0.87 -26.22
N VAL A 223 4.80 2.19 -26.28
CA VAL A 223 5.82 3.19 -25.93
C VAL A 223 6.30 3.07 -24.48
N SER A 224 5.50 2.45 -23.61
CA SER A 224 5.90 2.15 -22.23
C SER A 224 6.99 1.08 -22.13
N TRP A 225 7.27 0.32 -23.19
CA TRP A 225 8.39 -0.62 -23.21
C TRP A 225 9.66 0.08 -23.68
N PRO A 226 10.82 -0.23 -23.09
CA PRO A 226 12.07 0.29 -23.60
C PRO A 226 12.23 -0.13 -25.07
N PRO A 227 12.81 0.73 -25.93
CA PRO A 227 13.03 0.40 -27.32
C PRO A 227 13.79 -0.92 -27.40
N SER A 228 13.41 -1.78 -28.35
CA SER A 228 14.30 -2.87 -28.72
C SER A 228 15.65 -2.23 -28.98
N ARG A 229 16.70 -2.63 -28.25
CA ARG A 229 18.06 -2.17 -28.58
C ARG A 229 18.20 -2.45 -30.05
N GLU A 230 18.10 -1.41 -30.87
CA GLU A 230 18.54 -1.50 -32.23
C GLU A 230 19.95 -2.01 -32.06
N ARG A 231 20.20 -3.19 -32.61
CA ARG A 231 21.55 -3.69 -32.71
C ARG A 231 22.21 -2.57 -33.45
N ARG A 232 22.90 -1.66 -32.74
CA ARG A 232 23.67 -0.56 -33.34
C ARG A 232 24.37 -1.26 -34.47
N GLU A 233 23.90 -1.03 -35.70
CA GLU A 233 24.57 -1.57 -36.85
C GLU A 233 25.98 -1.07 -36.62
N ARG A 234 26.93 -2.01 -36.47
CA ARG A 234 28.32 -1.67 -36.17
C ARG A 234 28.62 -0.51 -37.09
N GLU A 235 28.84 0.65 -36.49
CA GLU A 235 29.10 1.87 -37.22
C GLU A 235 30.13 1.46 -38.29
N PRO A 236 29.76 1.53 -39.59
CA PRO A 236 30.59 0.95 -40.63
C PRO A 236 31.99 1.50 -40.40
N ALA A 237 32.98 0.60 -40.33
CA ALA A 237 34.34 0.93 -39.93
C ALA A 237 34.72 2.28 -40.55
N PRO A 238 35.24 3.23 -39.74
CA PRO A 238 35.42 4.61 -40.16
C PRO A 238 36.02 4.63 -41.55
N ARG A 239 35.28 5.20 -42.52
CA ARG A 239 35.83 5.38 -43.85
C ARG A 239 37.10 6.20 -43.67
N PRO A 240 38.22 5.82 -44.30
CA PRO A 240 39.46 6.59 -44.18
C PRO A 240 39.16 8.05 -44.50
N GLU A 241 39.39 8.91 -43.50
CA GLU A 241 39.20 10.35 -43.60
C GLU A 241 40.03 10.85 -44.78
N VAL A 242 39.34 11.30 -45.82
CA VAL A 242 39.97 12.13 -46.86
C VAL A 242 40.26 13.46 -46.17
N PRO A 243 41.51 13.96 -46.18
CA PRO A 243 41.84 15.21 -45.50
C PRO A 243 40.99 16.33 -46.09
N GLU A 244 40.08 16.87 -45.27
CA GLU A 244 39.32 18.06 -45.60
C GLU A 244 40.29 19.26 -45.66
N PRO A 245 40.19 20.11 -46.71
CA PRO A 245 40.97 21.33 -46.79
C PRO A 245 40.56 22.30 -45.68
N GLU A 246 41.55 22.99 -45.11
CA GLU A 246 41.39 24.00 -44.06
C GLU A 246 40.31 25.04 -44.45
N PRO A 247 39.34 25.31 -43.57
CA PRO A 247 38.32 26.32 -43.84
C PRO A 247 38.87 27.73 -43.64
N ASP A 248 38.55 28.60 -44.60
CA ASP A 248 38.72 30.05 -44.52
C ASP A 248 37.96 30.64 -43.31
N PRO A 249 38.45 31.73 -42.70
CA PRO A 249 37.80 32.34 -41.55
C PRO A 249 36.55 33.11 -41.99
N GLU A 250 35.37 32.50 -41.84
CA GLU A 250 34.10 33.19 -41.99
C GLU A 250 33.66 33.90 -40.70
N LEU A 251 33.08 35.09 -40.93
CA LEU A 251 32.73 36.15 -40.00
C LEU A 251 31.70 35.74 -38.95
N GLU A 252 31.90 36.26 -37.73
CA GLU A 252 30.93 36.22 -36.63
C GLU A 252 29.59 36.86 -37.06
N PRO A 253 28.46 36.14 -36.96
CA PRO A 253 27.15 36.75 -37.15
C PRO A 253 26.69 37.46 -35.86
N GLU A 254 26.31 38.72 -36.05
CA GLU A 254 25.70 39.61 -35.06
C GLU A 254 24.35 39.02 -34.60
N VAL A 255 24.22 38.78 -33.30
CA VAL A 255 23.03 38.17 -32.68
C VAL A 255 21.92 39.22 -32.58
N GLU A 256 20.89 39.09 -33.41
CA GLU A 256 19.63 39.81 -33.24
C GLU A 256 18.88 39.31 -31.98
N PRO A 257 18.29 40.21 -31.17
CA PRO A 257 17.54 39.83 -29.98
C PRO A 257 16.19 39.20 -30.32
N GLU A 258 15.91 38.03 -29.73
CA GLU A 258 14.60 37.37 -29.79
C GLU A 258 13.50 38.23 -29.15
N PRO A 259 12.31 38.33 -29.76
CA PRO A 259 11.17 39.01 -29.16
C PRO A 259 10.57 38.19 -28.01
N GLU A 260 10.23 38.88 -26.92
CA GLU A 260 9.53 38.30 -25.77
C GLU A 260 8.18 37.68 -26.21
N PRO A 261 7.85 36.46 -25.74
CA PRO A 261 6.59 35.82 -26.09
C PRO A 261 5.43 36.54 -25.39
N ASP A 262 4.57 37.19 -26.19
CA ASP A 262 3.25 37.62 -25.77
C ASP A 262 2.47 36.40 -25.26
N VAL A 263 2.33 36.29 -23.94
CA VAL A 263 1.48 35.29 -23.29
C VAL A 263 0.03 35.68 -23.53
N ILE A 264 -0.49 35.28 -24.69
CA ILE A 264 -1.92 35.33 -25.00
C ILE A 264 -2.59 34.29 -24.09
N LEU A 265 -3.05 34.74 -22.92
CA LEU A 265 -3.92 33.97 -22.04
C LEU A 265 -5.17 33.55 -22.81
N ASP A 266 -5.22 32.28 -23.15
CA ASP A 266 -6.32 31.64 -23.87
C ASP A 266 -7.67 31.93 -23.18
N GLU A 267 -8.71 32.16 -23.98
CA GLU A 267 -10.06 32.53 -23.54
C GLU A 267 -10.67 31.45 -22.62
N SER A 268 -10.22 30.20 -22.78
CA SER A 268 -10.55 29.07 -21.90
C SER A 268 -10.08 29.31 -20.45
N THR A 269 -8.89 29.88 -20.28
CA THR A 269 -8.28 30.14 -18.96
C THR A 269 -9.01 31.30 -18.27
N ARG A 270 -9.42 32.32 -19.04
CA ARG A 270 -10.27 33.42 -18.53
C ARG A 270 -11.65 32.94 -18.08
N ARG A 271 -12.27 31.99 -18.79
CA ARG A 271 -13.57 31.41 -18.39
C ARG A 271 -13.46 30.55 -17.13
N GLN A 272 -12.36 29.79 -16.96
CA GLN A 272 -12.12 29.02 -15.75
C GLN A 272 -11.91 29.91 -14.51
N LEU A 273 -11.13 30.99 -14.65
CA LEU A 273 -10.95 31.98 -13.59
C LEU A 273 -12.27 32.68 -13.21
N ALA A 274 -13.08 33.06 -14.20
CA ALA A 274 -14.39 33.68 -13.96
C ALA A 274 -15.40 32.74 -13.29
N ALA A 275 -15.39 31.44 -13.65
CA ALA A 275 -16.23 30.43 -12.99
C ALA A 275 -15.80 30.20 -11.53
N PHE A 276 -14.50 30.26 -11.25
CA PHE A 276 -13.96 30.16 -9.89
C PHE A 276 -14.32 31.39 -9.04
N GLU A 277 -14.28 32.59 -9.61
CA GLU A 277 -14.72 33.82 -8.93
C GLU A 277 -16.24 33.82 -8.64
N MET A 278 -17.07 33.34 -9.58
CA MET A 278 -18.52 33.19 -9.35
C MET A 278 -18.84 32.16 -8.25
N PHE A 279 -18.09 31.06 -8.17
CA PHE A 279 -18.21 30.10 -7.08
C PHE A 279 -17.86 30.73 -5.73
N ARG A 280 -16.82 31.57 -5.69
CA ARG A 280 -16.39 32.29 -4.48
C ARG A 280 -17.41 33.32 -3.99
N GLN A 281 -18.24 33.85 -4.88
CA GLN A 281 -19.30 34.83 -4.57
C GLN A 281 -20.68 34.19 -4.35
N SER A 282 -20.77 32.86 -4.38
CA SER A 282 -22.02 32.13 -4.12
C SER A 282 -22.56 32.39 -2.71
N PRO A 283 -23.86 32.72 -2.54
CA PRO A 283 -24.51 32.94 -1.24
C PRO A 283 -24.46 31.75 -0.27
N LEU A 284 -24.07 30.57 -0.74
CA LEU A 284 -23.87 29.36 0.08
C LEU A 284 -22.63 29.45 1.00
N MET A 285 -21.70 30.38 0.74
CA MET A 285 -20.54 30.66 1.62
C MET A 285 -20.74 31.85 2.56
N THR A 286 -21.80 32.67 2.39
CA THR A 286 -22.01 33.90 3.19
C THR A 286 -22.96 33.74 4.37
N SER A 287 -23.40 32.53 4.70
CA SER A 287 -23.91 32.29 6.04
C SER A 287 -22.73 32.21 7.01
N ASN A 288 -22.23 33.38 7.44
CA ASN A 288 -21.19 33.50 8.47
C ASN A 288 -21.51 32.62 9.69
N ARG A 289 -22.81 32.44 9.97
CA ARG A 289 -23.32 31.55 11.02
C ARG A 289 -22.99 30.08 10.81
N LEU A 290 -23.08 29.56 9.58
CA LEU A 290 -22.74 28.15 9.30
C LEU A 290 -21.22 27.92 9.36
N ILE A 291 -20.42 28.92 8.97
CA ILE A 291 -18.95 28.84 9.08
C ILE A 291 -18.50 28.93 10.54
N GLU A 292 -19.13 29.79 11.35
CA GLU A 292 -18.87 29.90 12.78
C GLU A 292 -19.29 28.61 13.52
N GLU A 293 -20.50 28.09 13.27
CA GLU A 293 -20.95 26.82 13.86
C GLU A 293 -20.06 25.63 13.44
N ALA A 294 -19.57 25.62 12.19
CA ALA A 294 -18.62 24.61 11.74
C ALA A 294 -17.25 24.72 12.43
N ARG A 295 -16.76 25.94 12.68
CA ARG A 295 -15.52 26.19 13.41
C ARG A 295 -15.62 25.78 14.87
N GLU A 296 -16.70 26.15 15.56
CA GLU A 296 -16.93 25.75 16.95
C GLU A 296 -17.00 24.21 17.09
N ARG A 297 -17.74 23.55 16.19
CA ARG A 297 -17.79 22.07 16.17
C ARG A 297 -16.43 21.44 15.89
N ALA A 298 -15.63 22.02 15.01
CA ALA A 298 -14.29 21.53 14.71
C ALA A 298 -13.34 21.69 15.92
N GLU A 299 -13.47 22.80 16.65
CA GLU A 299 -12.65 23.10 17.83
C GLU A 299 -12.98 22.19 19.01
N ILE A 300 -14.28 21.94 19.27
CA ILE A 300 -14.73 20.97 20.27
C ILE A 300 -14.19 19.57 19.96
N ARG A 301 -14.30 19.11 18.70
CA ARG A 301 -13.76 17.79 18.30
C ARG A 301 -12.25 17.71 18.44
N ARG A 302 -11.54 18.81 18.17
CA ARG A 302 -10.08 18.87 18.33
C ARG A 302 -9.70 18.74 19.81
N GLN A 303 -10.42 19.40 20.70
CA GLN A 303 -10.20 19.27 22.15
C GLN A 303 -10.47 17.85 22.64
N GLN A 304 -11.57 17.22 22.19
CA GLN A 304 -11.90 15.83 22.52
C GLN A 304 -10.82 14.85 22.07
N ARG A 305 -10.32 14.98 20.83
CA ARG A 305 -9.21 14.12 20.34
C ARG A 305 -7.94 14.28 21.16
N VAL A 306 -7.57 15.51 21.51
CA VAL A 306 -6.37 15.75 22.33
C VAL A 306 -6.51 15.15 23.73
N GLU A 307 -7.69 15.23 24.33
CA GLU A 307 -7.97 14.63 25.64
C GLU A 307 -7.96 13.10 25.58
N GLU A 308 -8.56 12.51 24.55
CA GLU A 308 -8.56 11.07 24.32
C GLU A 308 -7.14 10.53 24.07
N GLU A 309 -6.37 11.19 23.19
CA GLU A 309 -4.97 10.85 22.94
C GLU A 309 -4.14 10.91 24.23
N ARG A 310 -4.39 11.92 25.07
CA ARG A 310 -3.71 12.05 26.36
C ARG A 310 -4.10 10.91 27.32
N ARG A 311 -5.39 10.55 27.40
CA ARG A 311 -5.83 9.39 28.22
C ARG A 311 -5.21 8.09 27.72
N LEU A 312 -5.15 7.88 26.40
CA LEU A 312 -4.54 6.70 25.80
C LEU A 312 -3.04 6.65 26.07
N ALA A 313 -2.35 7.78 25.97
CA ALA A 313 -0.92 7.89 26.29
C ALA A 313 -0.65 7.62 27.78
N GLU A 314 -1.48 8.15 28.69
CA GLU A 314 -1.39 7.89 30.13
C GLU A 314 -1.61 6.40 30.45
N MET A 315 -2.61 5.75 29.82
CA MET A 315 -2.85 4.30 29.98
C MET A 315 -1.67 3.46 29.48
N ARG A 316 -1.14 3.75 28.28
CA ARG A 316 0.05 3.06 27.74
C ARG A 316 1.27 3.24 28.64
N ALA A 317 1.48 4.44 29.17
CA ALA A 317 2.59 4.71 30.09
C ALA A 317 2.42 4.00 31.44
N GLU A 318 1.19 3.79 31.91
CA GLU A 318 0.94 2.97 33.11
C GLU A 318 1.16 1.48 32.83
N GLU A 319 0.68 0.97 31.71
CA GLU A 319 0.88 -0.42 31.27
C GLU A 319 2.37 -0.73 31.08
N GLN A 320 3.12 0.16 30.43
CA GLN A 320 4.57 0.05 30.32
C GLN A 320 5.24 0.06 31.69
N ARG A 321 4.86 0.96 32.62
CA ARG A 321 5.41 0.96 33.98
C ARG A 321 5.10 -0.32 34.75
N ARG A 322 3.92 -0.91 34.55
CA ARG A 322 3.55 -2.21 35.15
C ARG A 322 4.37 -3.35 34.56
N ALA A 323 4.49 -3.41 33.24
CA ALA A 323 5.31 -4.40 32.53
C ALA A 323 6.80 -4.29 32.91
N GLU A 324 7.32 -3.06 33.01
CA GLU A 324 8.69 -2.82 33.48
C GLU A 324 8.89 -3.22 34.94
N ALA A 325 7.94 -2.92 35.82
CA ALA A 325 7.99 -3.33 37.23
C ALA A 325 7.88 -4.85 37.41
N GLU A 326 7.10 -5.52 36.56
CA GLU A 326 6.99 -6.97 36.53
C GLU A 326 8.26 -7.62 35.98
N ALA A 327 8.79 -7.09 34.87
CA ALA A 327 10.03 -7.58 34.28
C ALA A 327 11.26 -7.30 35.17
N ALA A 328 11.25 -6.23 35.98
CA ALA A 328 12.28 -5.96 36.98
C ALA A 328 12.30 -6.98 38.13
N ARG A 329 11.20 -7.70 38.40
CA ARG A 329 11.17 -8.76 39.41
C ARG A 329 11.82 -10.07 38.93
N VAL A 330 12.02 -10.22 37.63
CA VAL A 330 12.52 -11.44 36.98
C VAL A 330 14.05 -11.42 36.80
N ILE A 331 14.65 -10.22 36.73
CA ILE A 331 16.09 -10.03 36.59
C ILE A 331 16.70 -9.92 37.98
N THR A 332 17.66 -10.78 38.29
CA THR A 332 18.43 -10.71 39.53
C THR A 332 19.90 -10.43 39.24
N ASP A 333 20.56 -9.65 40.09
CA ASP A 333 22.01 -9.52 40.11
C ASP A 333 22.67 -10.59 41.00
N GLU A 334 21.90 -11.17 41.92
CA GLU A 334 22.35 -12.13 42.93
C GLU A 334 21.45 -13.38 42.91
N PRO A 335 21.78 -14.41 42.12
CA PRO A 335 21.04 -15.67 42.13
C PRO A 335 21.10 -16.31 43.51
N ALA A 336 20.01 -16.95 43.92
CA ALA A 336 19.97 -17.69 45.18
C ALA A 336 21.03 -18.81 45.18
N PRO A 337 21.57 -19.22 46.34
CA PRO A 337 22.54 -20.32 46.37
C PRO A 337 21.95 -21.63 45.87
N GLY A 338 22.69 -22.34 45.01
CA GLY A 338 22.24 -23.61 44.43
C GLY A 338 22.91 -23.95 43.12
N HIS A 339 22.39 -24.97 42.44
CA HIS A 339 22.82 -25.36 41.10
C HIS A 339 21.83 -24.83 40.07
N TYR A 340 22.32 -24.22 39.00
CA TYR A 340 21.52 -23.71 37.90
C TYR A 340 22.00 -24.30 36.59
N ILE A 341 21.09 -24.45 35.64
CA ILE A 341 21.44 -24.78 34.26
C ILE A 341 21.49 -23.44 33.52
N GLN A 342 22.67 -23.02 33.07
CA GLN A 342 22.80 -21.90 32.16
C GLN A 342 22.52 -22.41 30.76
N VAL A 343 21.47 -21.88 30.13
CA VAL A 343 21.08 -22.26 28.77
C VAL A 343 21.82 -21.41 27.75
N PHE A 344 21.75 -20.08 27.88
CA PHE A 344 22.45 -19.16 27.00
C PHE A 344 22.74 -17.81 27.67
N SER A 345 23.59 -16.99 27.05
CA SER A 345 23.93 -15.64 27.49
C SER A 345 23.80 -14.64 26.35
N PHE A 346 23.05 -13.56 26.55
CA PHE A 346 22.84 -12.54 25.53
C PHE A 346 23.29 -11.17 26.02
N ARG A 347 23.83 -10.34 25.12
CA ARG A 347 24.01 -8.91 25.40
C ARG A 347 22.68 -8.16 25.39
N SER A 348 21.77 -8.58 24.52
CA SER A 348 20.42 -8.01 24.43
C SER A 348 19.50 -8.63 25.47
N ARG A 349 18.86 -7.77 26.27
CA ARG A 349 17.81 -8.17 27.21
C ARG A 349 16.63 -8.84 26.49
N THR A 350 16.20 -8.30 25.35
CA THR A 350 15.05 -8.80 24.60
C THR A 350 15.19 -10.27 24.19
N TYR A 351 16.38 -10.70 23.78
CA TYR A 351 16.61 -12.10 23.43
C TYR A 351 16.66 -13.01 24.67
N ALA A 352 17.12 -12.50 25.81
CA ALA A 352 17.08 -13.23 27.07
C ALA A 352 15.64 -13.41 27.59
N ASP A 353 14.80 -12.37 27.46
CA ASP A 353 13.38 -12.43 27.79
C ASP A 353 12.64 -13.45 26.91
N GLN A 354 12.86 -13.41 25.58
CA GLN A 354 12.29 -14.38 24.64
C GLN A 354 12.68 -15.82 24.98
N LEU A 355 13.98 -16.09 25.18
CA LEU A 355 14.44 -17.43 25.54
C LEU A 355 13.87 -17.87 26.89
N ARG A 356 13.70 -16.95 27.84
CA ARG A 356 13.07 -17.26 29.12
C ARG A 356 11.62 -17.71 28.92
N ASP A 357 10.84 -16.99 28.12
CA ASP A 357 9.43 -17.32 27.90
C ASP A 357 9.29 -18.66 27.17
N ASP A 358 10.13 -18.92 26.16
CA ASP A 358 10.20 -20.22 25.47
C ASP A 358 10.54 -21.36 26.45
N LEU A 359 11.50 -21.13 27.35
CA LEU A 359 11.87 -22.11 28.39
C LEU A 359 10.75 -22.31 29.41
N ILE A 360 9.98 -21.28 29.76
CA ILE A 360 8.84 -21.42 30.67
C ILE A 360 7.76 -22.28 30.01
N GLU A 361 7.44 -22.01 28.74
CA GLU A 361 6.48 -22.80 27.98
C GLU A 361 6.93 -24.26 27.88
N LEU A 362 8.20 -24.50 27.53
CA LEU A 362 8.77 -25.85 27.45
C LEU A 362 8.76 -26.59 28.79
N LEU A 363 9.06 -25.88 29.89
CA LEU A 363 9.21 -26.49 31.22
C LEU A 363 7.90 -26.61 31.99
N ASN A 364 6.84 -25.92 31.59
CA ASN A 364 5.52 -25.95 32.25
C ASN A 364 4.94 -27.38 32.31
N ASP A 365 5.24 -28.23 31.32
CA ASP A 365 4.78 -29.62 31.31
C ASP A 365 5.56 -30.54 32.27
N HIS A 366 6.67 -30.06 32.83
CA HIS A 366 7.62 -30.88 33.60
C HIS A 366 7.87 -30.36 35.02
N PHE A 367 7.64 -29.07 35.26
CA PHE A 367 7.88 -28.43 36.54
C PHE A 367 6.69 -27.56 36.94
N ASP A 368 6.13 -27.84 38.11
CA ASP A 368 5.28 -26.88 38.80
C ASP A 368 6.09 -25.58 39.04
N ASP A 369 5.46 -24.45 38.73
CA ASP A 369 6.04 -23.10 38.84
C ASP A 369 7.28 -22.84 37.96
N ALA A 370 7.28 -23.33 36.71
CA ALA A 370 8.39 -23.08 35.75
C ALA A 370 8.75 -21.58 35.63
N SER A 371 7.75 -20.68 35.68
CA SER A 371 7.93 -19.23 35.65
C SER A 371 8.81 -18.66 36.77
N GLN A 372 8.85 -19.33 37.94
CA GLN A 372 9.70 -18.98 39.07
C GLN A 372 11.09 -19.63 39.01
N ARG A 373 11.24 -20.70 38.21
CA ARG A 373 12.51 -21.44 38.06
C ARG A 373 13.39 -20.86 36.96
N VAL A 374 12.82 -20.18 35.96
CA VAL A 374 13.60 -19.54 34.89
C VAL A 374 13.85 -18.08 35.26
N VAL A 375 15.11 -17.77 35.57
CA VAL A 375 15.55 -16.44 36.01
C VAL A 375 16.60 -15.88 35.04
N ILE A 376 16.63 -14.55 34.92
CA ILE A 376 17.66 -13.86 34.14
C ILE A 376 18.68 -13.28 35.13
N HIS A 377 19.91 -13.80 35.10
CA HIS A 377 21.01 -13.28 35.90
C HIS A 377 21.80 -12.25 35.09
N ARG A 378 21.86 -11.01 35.57
CA ARG A 378 22.73 -9.98 34.99
C ARG A 378 24.15 -10.16 35.52
N TYR A 379 25.09 -10.41 34.61
CA TYR A 379 26.50 -10.58 34.91
C TYR A 379 27.33 -9.79 33.90
N GLU A 380 28.02 -8.75 34.38
CA GLU A 380 28.73 -7.78 33.53
C GLU A 380 27.76 -7.21 32.47
N ASP A 381 28.13 -7.27 31.18
CA ASP A 381 27.34 -6.80 30.04
C ASP A 381 26.40 -7.88 29.46
N TYR A 382 26.21 -9.00 30.16
CA TYR A 382 25.41 -10.14 29.68
C TYR A 382 24.22 -10.45 30.58
N HIS A 383 23.16 -10.94 29.94
CA HIS A 383 21.94 -11.46 30.52
C HIS A 383 21.96 -12.99 30.36
N ARG A 384 22.23 -13.70 31.44
CA ARG A 384 22.32 -15.17 31.48
C ARG A 384 20.95 -15.74 31.80
N VAL A 385 20.43 -16.62 30.95
CA VAL A 385 19.17 -17.31 31.23
C VAL A 385 19.49 -18.59 32.00
N LEU A 386 19.01 -18.65 33.24
CA LEU A 386 19.30 -19.71 34.19
C LEU A 386 18.01 -20.45 34.56
N VAL A 387 18.09 -21.78 34.66
CA VAL A 387 17.01 -22.63 35.18
C VAL A 387 17.42 -23.20 36.53
N GLY A 388 16.70 -22.86 37.60
CA GLY A 388 17.00 -23.26 38.98
C GLY A 388 16.37 -22.32 40.03
N PRO A 389 16.81 -22.35 41.30
CA PRO A 389 17.89 -23.17 41.84
C PRO A 389 17.47 -24.62 42.07
N TYR A 390 18.40 -25.54 41.83
CA TYR A 390 18.31 -26.92 42.27
C TYR A 390 19.13 -27.12 43.55
N SER A 391 18.56 -27.85 44.51
CA SER A 391 19.19 -28.11 45.80
C SER A 391 20.36 -29.09 45.73
N ARG A 392 20.39 -29.96 44.70
CA ARG A 392 21.40 -31.00 44.50
C ARG A 392 21.85 -31.03 43.04
N PHE A 393 23.13 -31.25 42.80
CA PHE A 393 23.69 -31.35 41.45
C PHE A 393 23.00 -32.43 40.60
N SER A 394 22.60 -33.56 41.19
CA SER A 394 21.87 -34.61 40.48
C SER A 394 20.51 -34.16 39.95
N GLN A 395 19.82 -33.25 40.65
CA GLN A 395 18.54 -32.69 40.19
C GLN A 395 18.76 -31.79 38.98
N ALA A 396 19.76 -30.90 39.05
CA ALA A 396 20.15 -30.06 37.93
C ALA A 396 20.56 -30.90 36.72
N ARG A 397 21.29 -32.01 36.91
CA ARG A 397 21.70 -32.90 35.82
C ARG A 397 20.52 -33.61 35.15
N ASN A 398 19.55 -34.08 35.92
CA ASN A 398 18.36 -34.70 35.34
C ASN A 398 17.55 -33.67 34.53
N ALA A 399 17.34 -32.46 35.08
CA ALA A 399 16.66 -31.39 34.36
C ALA A 399 17.43 -30.93 33.11
N GLN A 400 18.77 -30.92 33.16
CA GLN A 400 19.61 -30.62 32.01
C GLN A 400 19.40 -31.62 30.87
N GLN A 401 19.20 -32.92 31.17
CA GLN A 401 18.97 -33.93 30.13
C GLN A 401 17.69 -33.67 29.33
N GLU A 402 16.64 -33.14 29.97
CA GLU A 402 15.40 -32.74 29.30
C GLU A 402 15.64 -31.53 28.38
N ILE A 403 16.36 -30.52 28.88
CA ILE A 403 16.67 -29.27 28.16
C ILE A 403 17.64 -29.50 26.98
N LEU A 404 18.60 -30.44 27.12
CA LEU A 404 19.62 -30.74 26.10
C LEU A 404 19.02 -31.25 24.79
N SER A 405 17.78 -31.76 24.80
CA SER A 405 17.08 -32.14 23.57
C SER A 405 16.88 -30.97 22.61
N GLN A 406 16.87 -29.73 23.14
CA GLN A 406 16.66 -28.49 22.36
C GLN A 406 17.85 -27.52 22.46
N TYR A 407 18.65 -27.60 23.54
CA TYR A 407 19.75 -26.66 23.80
C TYR A 407 21.04 -27.40 24.15
N GLU A 408 21.77 -27.87 23.14
CA GLU A 408 22.97 -28.72 23.28
C GLU A 408 24.11 -28.07 24.09
N GLU A 409 24.15 -26.74 24.16
CA GLU A 409 25.21 -25.98 24.84
C GLU A 409 24.90 -25.68 26.32
N ALA A 410 23.76 -26.14 26.85
CA ALA A 410 23.39 -25.88 28.23
C ALA A 410 24.34 -26.58 29.22
N PHE A 411 24.79 -25.88 30.27
CA PHE A 411 25.69 -26.43 31.29
C PHE A 411 25.33 -26.00 32.72
N ILE A 412 25.79 -26.75 33.72
CA ILE A 412 25.45 -26.50 35.12
C ILE A 412 26.47 -25.56 35.78
N ILE A 413 25.98 -24.49 36.40
CA ILE A 413 26.76 -23.56 37.23
C ILE A 413 26.30 -23.69 38.68
N THR A 414 27.24 -23.58 39.63
CA THR A 414 26.94 -23.63 41.07
C THR A 414 27.24 -22.30 41.72
N TYR A 415 26.23 -21.70 42.33
CA TYR A 415 26.38 -20.50 43.16
C TYR A 415 26.58 -20.94 44.61
N PRO A 416 27.74 -20.65 45.22
CA PRO A 416 28.02 -21.07 46.58
C PRO A 416 27.08 -20.38 47.57
N ARG A 417 26.77 -21.05 48.68
CA ARG A 417 26.12 -20.36 49.82
C ARG A 417 27.09 -19.31 50.32
N ARG A 418 26.67 -18.04 50.38
CA ARG A 418 27.40 -17.01 51.13
C ARG A 418 27.50 -17.54 52.56
N TYR A 419 28.73 -17.79 53.03
CA TYR A 419 28.97 -17.91 54.46
C TYR A 419 28.60 -16.54 55.03
N GLN A 420 27.47 -16.47 55.73
CA GLN A 420 27.22 -15.31 56.58
C GLN A 420 28.27 -15.40 57.68
N GLU A 421 29.27 -14.52 57.63
CA GLU A 421 30.11 -14.25 58.79
C GLU A 421 29.17 -13.64 59.85
N GLU A 422 28.73 -14.49 60.79
CA GLU A 422 27.99 -14.06 61.99
C GLU A 422 28.87 -13.25 62.94
#